data_AF-A0A381XVH0-F1
#
_entry.id   AF-A0A381XVH0-F1
#
_cell.length_a   1.000
_cell.length_b   1.000
_cell.length_c   1.000
_cell.angle_alpha   90.00
_cell.angle_beta   90.00
_cell.angle_gamma   90.00
#
_symmetry.space_group_name_H-M   'P 1'
#
loop_
_entity.id
_entity.type
_entity.pdbx_description
1 polymer ?
#
loop_
_entity_poly.entity_id
_entity_poly.type
_entity_poly.pdbx_seq_one_letter_code
_entity_poly.pdbx_strand_id
1 'polypeptide(L)'
;MRIFLTIILTLSLFLLVTCEDNPECASCGGGLLEGFLFKKVTQDDLAEIGNIEGMNIGICIRYQLLGLTDEEFDLETIAIVDDCCCD
;
A
#
# COMPACT_ATOMS: atom_id res chain seq x y z
N MET A 1 18.64 -2.35 -26.18
CA MET A 1 17.76 -1.41 -25.44
C MET A 1 16.44 -2.03 -24.97
N ARG A 2 15.79 -2.91 -25.76
CA ARG A 2 14.53 -3.58 -25.34
C ARG A 2 14.70 -4.55 -24.16
N ILE A 3 15.80 -5.30 -24.13
CA ILE A 3 16.10 -6.30 -23.08
C ILE A 3 16.35 -5.64 -21.72
N PHE A 4 17.07 -4.51 -21.70
CA PHE A 4 17.31 -3.76 -20.46
C PHE A 4 16.01 -3.18 -19.90
N LEU A 5 15.09 -2.72 -20.76
CA LEU A 5 13.81 -2.16 -20.35
C LEU A 5 12.87 -3.24 -19.78
N THR A 6 12.88 -4.45 -20.36
CA THR A 6 12.16 -5.60 -19.80
C THR A 6 12.74 -6.06 -18.46
N ILE A 7 14.06 -6.05 -18.29
CA ILE A 7 14.71 -6.44 -17.02
C ILE A 7 14.35 -5.46 -15.90
N ILE A 8 14.39 -4.15 -16.19
CA ILE A 8 14.00 -3.11 -15.23
C ILE A 8 12.52 -3.28 -14.85
N LEU A 9 11.63 -3.49 -15.82
CA LEU A 9 10.20 -3.70 -15.58
C LEU A 9 9.94 -4.95 -14.72
N THR A 10 10.61 -6.07 -15.00
CA THR A 10 10.48 -7.29 -14.19
C THR A 10 11.09 -7.13 -12.79
N LEU A 11 12.16 -6.37 -12.65
CA LEU A 11 12.81 -6.14 -11.35
C LEU A 11 11.97 -5.21 -10.46
N SER A 12 11.31 -4.22 -11.05
CA SER A 12 10.31 -3.39 -10.35
C SER A 12 9.08 -4.18 -9.93
N LEU A 13 8.61 -5.15 -10.75
CA LEU A 13 7.55 -6.07 -10.33
C LEU A 13 8.00 -7.00 -9.20
N PHE A 14 9.26 -7.46 -9.18
CA PHE A 14 9.77 -8.32 -8.10
C PHE A 14 9.88 -7.61 -6.75
N LEU A 15 10.12 -6.29 -6.72
CA LEU A 15 10.13 -5.49 -5.49
C LEU A 15 8.72 -5.29 -4.90
N LEU A 16 7.66 -5.41 -5.72
CA LEU A 16 6.28 -5.36 -5.24
C LEU A 16 5.80 -6.71 -4.66
N VAL A 17 6.52 -7.80 -4.95
CA VAL A 17 6.16 -9.18 -4.51
C VAL A 17 6.83 -9.54 -3.17
N THR A 18 7.72 -8.72 -2.61
CA THR A 18 8.49 -9.10 -1.40
C THR A 18 7.69 -9.13 -0.10
N CYS A 19 6.40 -8.76 -0.09
CA CYS A 19 5.57 -8.92 1.11
C CYS A 19 4.82 -10.25 1.18
N GLU A 20 4.70 -11.01 0.09
CA GLU A 20 3.89 -12.24 0.11
C GLU A 20 4.42 -13.31 1.08
N ASP A 21 5.74 -13.33 1.35
CA ASP A 21 6.39 -14.32 2.21
C ASP A 21 6.92 -13.78 3.55
N ASN A 22 6.65 -12.52 3.90
CA ASN A 22 7.06 -12.00 5.22
C ASN A 22 5.96 -12.35 6.25
N PRO A 23 6.22 -13.24 7.23
CA PRO A 23 5.20 -13.66 8.19
C PRO A 23 4.66 -12.50 9.03
N GLU A 24 5.44 -11.43 9.18
CA GLU A 24 5.01 -10.19 9.83
C GLU A 24 3.92 -9.46 9.01
N CYS A 25 3.94 -9.54 7.66
CA CYS A 25 2.87 -8.99 6.80
C CYS A 25 1.51 -9.68 7.08
N ALA A 26 1.52 -11.01 7.29
CA ALA A 26 0.30 -11.79 7.52
C ALA A 26 -0.40 -11.41 8.85
N SER A 27 0.34 -10.83 9.80
CA SER A 27 -0.21 -10.39 11.09
C SER A 27 -0.93 -9.04 11.01
N CYS A 28 -0.86 -8.32 9.88
CA CYS A 28 -1.35 -6.95 9.74
C CYS A 28 -2.81 -6.82 9.31
N GLY A 29 -3.57 -7.91 9.42
CA GLY A 29 -5.01 -7.90 9.21
C GLY A 29 -5.44 -7.88 7.74
N GLY A 30 -4.61 -8.37 6.83
CA GLY A 30 -4.99 -8.60 5.44
C GLY A 30 -3.77 -8.65 4.53
N GLY A 31 -3.75 -9.58 3.59
CA GLY A 31 -2.62 -9.74 2.64
C GLY A 31 -2.86 -9.07 1.29
N LEU A 32 -1.81 -9.00 0.46
CA LEU A 32 -1.89 -8.54 -0.93
C LEU A 32 -2.92 -9.35 -1.74
N LEU A 33 -3.07 -10.64 -1.45
CA LEU A 33 -4.08 -11.53 -2.06
C LEU A 33 -5.52 -11.12 -1.75
N GLU A 34 -5.75 -10.41 -0.65
CA GLU A 34 -7.05 -9.86 -0.26
C GLU A 34 -7.23 -8.42 -0.73
N GLY A 35 -6.25 -7.87 -1.46
CA GLY A 35 -6.29 -6.52 -2.03
C GLY A 35 -5.90 -5.41 -1.06
N PHE A 36 -5.45 -5.74 0.15
CA PHE A 36 -5.02 -4.74 1.12
C PHE A 36 -3.58 -4.30 0.90
N LEU A 37 -3.40 -2.99 0.92
CA LEU A 37 -2.13 -2.29 0.83
C LEU A 37 -1.89 -1.51 2.12
N PHE A 38 -0.62 -1.28 2.42
CA PHE A 38 -0.18 -0.54 3.60
C PHE A 38 0.73 0.60 3.17
N LYS A 39 0.56 1.76 3.80
CA LYS A 39 1.50 2.88 3.61
C LYS A 39 1.53 3.78 4.84
N LYS A 40 2.64 4.52 4.94
CA LYS A 40 2.72 5.71 5.78
C LYS A 40 2.07 6.89 5.07
N VAL A 41 1.18 7.59 5.77
CA VAL A 41 0.49 8.77 5.25
C VAL A 41 1.49 9.90 4.99
N THR A 42 1.45 10.44 3.78
CA THR A 42 2.25 11.58 3.32
C THR A 42 1.42 12.87 3.30
N GLN A 43 2.06 13.99 3.00
CA GLN A 43 1.35 15.27 2.85
C GLN A 43 0.37 15.26 1.68
N ASP A 44 0.69 14.56 0.59
CA ASP A 44 -0.16 14.50 -0.61
C ASP A 44 -1.43 13.68 -0.34
N ASP A 45 -1.30 12.60 0.44
CA ASP A 45 -2.43 11.73 0.81
C ASP A 45 -3.52 12.49 1.59
N LEU A 46 -3.14 13.45 2.45
CA LEU A 46 -4.10 14.20 3.27
C LEU A 46 -5.12 15.00 2.44
N ALA A 47 -4.83 15.31 1.18
CA ALA A 47 -5.79 15.97 0.30
C ALA A 47 -7.04 15.11 0.07
N GLU A 48 -6.89 13.78 0.11
CA GLU A 48 -7.95 12.81 -0.17
C GLU A 48 -8.52 12.24 1.13
N ILE A 49 -7.66 11.84 2.06
CA ILE A 49 -8.05 11.07 3.25
C ILE A 49 -7.98 11.87 4.56
N GLY A 50 -7.56 13.14 4.52
CA GLY A 50 -7.33 13.96 5.72
C GLY A 50 -8.59 14.29 6.53
N ASN A 51 -9.78 14.07 5.99
CA ASN A 51 -11.05 14.25 6.71
C ASN A 51 -11.40 13.06 7.63
N ILE A 52 -10.67 11.95 7.54
CA ILE A 52 -10.86 10.78 8.41
C ILE A 52 -10.34 11.12 9.81
N GLU A 53 -11.13 10.81 10.84
CA GLU A 53 -10.75 11.09 12.23
C GLU A 53 -9.44 10.37 12.59
N GLY A 54 -8.50 11.09 13.20
CA GLY A 54 -7.19 10.56 13.57
C GLY A 54 -6.16 10.51 12.43
N MET A 55 -6.53 10.90 11.21
CA MET A 55 -5.61 10.95 10.06
C MET A 55 -4.54 12.02 10.24
N ASN A 56 -3.26 11.65 10.06
CA ASN A 56 -2.14 12.57 10.13
C ASN A 56 -0.93 12.04 9.36
N ILE A 57 -0.01 12.93 8.98
CA ILE A 57 1.26 12.55 8.35
C ILE A 57 2.02 11.62 9.29
N GLY A 58 2.56 10.53 8.73
CA GLY A 58 3.42 9.61 9.47
C GLY A 58 2.69 8.46 10.16
N ILE A 59 1.35 8.46 10.20
CA ILE A 59 0.60 7.30 10.67
C ILE A 59 0.53 6.23 9.59
N CYS A 60 0.27 5.00 10.01
CA CYS A 60 0.15 3.86 9.11
C CYS A 60 -1.30 3.57 8.82
N ILE A 61 -1.61 3.34 7.55
CA ILE A 61 -2.95 2.99 7.11
C ILE A 61 -2.91 1.68 6.33
N ARG A 62 -3.98 0.91 6.48
CA ARG A 62 -4.36 -0.18 5.60
C ARG A 62 -5.50 0.31 4.70
N TYR A 63 -5.41 0.06 3.40
CA TYR A 63 -6.39 0.53 2.42
C TYR A 63 -6.48 -0.42 1.23
N GLN A 64 -7.54 -0.28 0.43
CA GLN A 64 -7.66 -0.83 -0.91
C GLN A 64 -7.76 0.31 -1.92
N LEU A 65 -7.54 0.00 -3.19
CA LEU A 65 -7.73 0.93 -4.30
C LEU A 65 -9.07 0.60 -4.98
N LEU A 66 -9.75 1.62 -5.51
CA LEU A 66 -11.01 1.42 -6.25
C LEU A 66 -10.84 0.51 -7.48
N GLY A 67 -9.61 0.35 -7.96
CA GLY A 67 -9.23 -0.57 -9.03
C GLY A 67 -7.74 -0.94 -8.97
N LEU A 68 -7.37 -2.03 -9.65
CA LEU A 68 -6.00 -2.57 -9.63
C LEU A 68 -4.94 -1.68 -10.30
N THR A 69 -5.38 -0.68 -11.07
CA THR A 69 -4.51 0.26 -11.80
C THR A 69 -4.73 1.71 -11.37
N ASP A 70 -5.62 1.94 -10.42
CA ASP A 70 -6.00 3.27 -9.98
C ASP A 70 -5.14 3.67 -8.77
N GLU A 71 -4.79 4.94 -8.67
CA GLU A 71 -4.07 5.47 -7.51
C GLU A 71 -5.04 6.04 -6.44
N GLU A 72 -6.35 5.88 -6.65
CA GLU A 72 -7.42 6.41 -5.81
C GLU A 72 -7.79 5.43 -4.69
N PHE A 73 -7.93 5.95 -3.47
CA PHE A 73 -8.26 5.14 -2.31
C PHE A 73 -9.73 4.72 -2.32
N ASP A 74 -9.99 3.45 -1.99
CA ASP A 74 -11.32 3.05 -1.53
C ASP A 74 -11.50 3.51 -0.08
N LEU A 75 -12.14 4.67 0.09
CA LEU A 75 -12.35 5.31 1.39
C LEU A 75 -13.11 4.43 2.39
N GLU A 76 -13.88 3.44 1.94
CA GLU A 76 -14.61 2.52 2.83
C GLU A 76 -13.70 1.48 3.49
N THR A 77 -12.52 1.27 2.92
CA THR A 77 -11.57 0.22 3.36
C THR A 77 -10.45 0.76 4.25
N ILE A 78 -10.31 2.08 4.34
CA ILE A 78 -9.24 2.74 5.08
C ILE A 78 -9.39 2.45 6.57
N ALA A 79 -8.32 1.94 7.16
CA ALA A 79 -8.18 1.77 8.60
C ALA A 79 -6.79 2.26 9.05
N ILE A 80 -6.75 3.01 10.16
CA ILE A 80 -5.50 3.36 10.83
C ILE A 80 -5.00 2.10 11.55
N VAL A 81 -3.73 1.76 11.36
CA VAL A 81 -3.06 0.61 11.97
C VAL A 81 -1.80 1.07 12.70
N ASP A 82 -1.38 0.31 13.71
CA ASP A 82 -0.22 0.68 14.53
C ASP A 82 1.10 0.58 13.75
N ASP A 83 1.21 -0.38 12.83
CA ASP A 83 2.43 -0.65 12.06
C ASP A 83 2.21 -0.51 10.55
N CYS A 84 3.14 0.19 9.90
CA CYS A 84 3.26 0.23 8.44
C CYS A 84 3.94 -1.05 8.05
N CYS A 85 3.14 -2.09 7.95
CA CYS A 85 3.64 -3.36 7.52
C CYS A 85 4.26 -3.17 6.14
N CYS A 86 5.37 -3.87 5.90
CA CYS A 86 5.96 -3.97 4.57
C CYS A 86 6.58 -2.66 4.02
N ASP A 87 7.17 -1.83 4.90
CA ASP A 87 7.98 -0.64 4.50
C ASP A 87 9.13 -0.99 3.53
#